data_AF-A0AAV1M8Y1-F1
#
_entry.id   AF-A0AAV1M8Y1-F1
#
_cell.length_a   1.000
_cell.length_b   1.000
_cell.length_c   1.000
_cell.angle_alpha   90.00
_cell.angle_beta   90.00
_cell.angle_gamma   90.00
#
_symmetry.space_group_name_H-M   'P 1'
#
loop_
_entity.id
_entity.type
_entity.pdbx_description
1 polymer ?
#
loop_
_entity_poly.entity_id
_entity_poly.type
_entity_poly.pdbx_seq_one_letter_code
_entity_poly.pdbx_strand_id
1 'polypeptide(L)'
;MIFLFAVITFAAAAPQQPDKVIAILKQDFDQQPDGSYVYSYETENGIKAEETGTLKKATGPDTSDVIIAQGGFSYTAPDGTVINLNYIADDENGFKPQGDHLPTPPPIPPAIQKALDYLATLPPPPPGRA
;
A
#
# COMPACT_ATOMS: atom_id res chain seq x y z
N MET A 1 -50.12 33.21 -30.91
CA MET A 1 -49.00 32.48 -31.55
C MET A 1 -47.71 32.95 -30.88
N ILE A 2 -47.26 32.22 -29.86
CA ILE A 2 -46.09 32.57 -29.05
C ILE A 2 -44.88 31.88 -29.69
N PHE A 3 -43.89 32.66 -30.14
CA PHE A 3 -42.63 32.14 -30.65
C PHE A 3 -41.62 31.98 -29.50
N LEU A 4 -41.32 30.74 -29.16
CA LEU A 4 -40.31 30.37 -28.18
C LEU A 4 -38.93 30.35 -28.88
N PHE A 5 -38.04 31.29 -28.55
CA PHE A 5 -36.65 31.26 -29.01
C PHE A 5 -35.82 30.40 -28.04
N ALA A 6 -35.34 29.25 -28.52
CA ALA A 6 -34.42 28.39 -27.80
C ALA A 6 -32.98 28.91 -27.95
N VAL A 7 -32.33 29.26 -26.85
CA VAL A 7 -30.90 29.59 -26.79
C VAL A 7 -30.12 28.29 -26.70
N ILE A 8 -29.34 27.97 -27.73
CA ILE A 8 -28.44 26.81 -27.75
C ILE A 8 -27.07 27.28 -27.27
N THR A 9 -26.69 26.91 -26.05
CA THR A 9 -25.32 27.10 -25.54
C THR A 9 -24.41 26.02 -26.13
N PHE A 10 -23.48 26.40 -26.99
CA PHE A 10 -22.37 25.56 -27.41
C PHE A 10 -21.30 25.57 -26.30
N ALA A 11 -21.19 24.48 -25.55
CA ALA A 11 -20.03 24.25 -24.70
C ALA A 11 -18.85 23.88 -25.61
N ALA A 12 -17.88 24.77 -25.77
CA ALA A 12 -16.63 24.46 -26.44
C ALA A 12 -15.79 23.56 -25.52
N ALA A 13 -15.77 22.25 -25.82
CA ALA A 13 -14.82 21.34 -25.19
C ALA A 13 -13.41 21.66 -25.74
N ALA A 14 -12.53 22.17 -24.89
CA ALA A 14 -11.13 22.35 -25.26
C ALA A 14 -10.50 20.97 -25.55
N PRO A 15 -9.70 20.82 -26.62
CA PRO A 15 -8.99 19.58 -26.89
C PRO A 15 -8.05 19.28 -25.72
N GLN A 16 -8.23 18.15 -25.06
CA GLN A 16 -7.25 17.64 -24.11
C GLN A 16 -5.94 17.42 -24.87
N GLN A 17 -4.87 18.13 -24.48
CA GLN A 17 -3.54 17.84 -24.99
C GLN A 17 -3.28 16.34 -24.81
N PRO A 18 -2.68 15.64 -25.80
CA PRO A 18 -2.34 14.23 -25.62
C PRO A 18 -1.48 14.11 -24.37
N ASP A 19 -1.89 13.25 -23.44
CA ASP A 19 -1.11 12.96 -22.23
C ASP A 19 0.33 12.60 -22.64
N LYS A 20 1.30 13.22 -21.99
CA LYS A 20 2.72 12.92 -22.24
C LYS A 20 2.93 11.43 -21.99
N VAL A 21 3.36 10.70 -23.02
CA VAL A 21 3.77 9.30 -22.87
C VAL A 21 5.02 9.25 -21.99
N ILE A 22 4.95 8.49 -20.90
CA ILE A 22 6.06 8.29 -19.96
C ILE A 22 6.77 6.99 -20.31
N ALA A 23 8.09 7.05 -20.53
CA ALA A 23 8.88 5.88 -20.84
C ALA A 23 9.15 5.00 -19.61
N ILE A 24 9.32 3.70 -19.82
CA ILE A 24 9.85 2.76 -18.83
C ILE A 24 11.37 2.76 -18.98
N LEU A 25 12.10 3.11 -17.91
CA LEU A 25 13.56 3.15 -17.88
C LEU A 25 14.15 1.77 -17.57
N LYS A 26 13.51 1.03 -16.67
CA LYS A 26 13.90 -0.33 -16.28
C LYS A 26 12.67 -1.16 -16.00
N GLN A 27 12.76 -2.43 -16.33
CA GLN A 27 11.76 -3.43 -15.99
C GLN A 27 12.45 -4.79 -15.86
N ASP A 28 12.16 -5.49 -14.78
CA ASP A 28 12.64 -6.83 -14.51
C ASP A 28 11.47 -7.71 -14.06
N PHE A 29 11.46 -8.96 -14.51
CA PHE A 29 10.49 -9.95 -14.10
C PHE A 29 11.12 -11.34 -14.25
N ASP A 30 11.24 -12.03 -13.13
CA ASP A 30 11.72 -13.41 -13.08
C ASP A 30 10.74 -14.26 -12.27
N GLN A 31 10.37 -15.41 -12.80
CA GLN A 31 9.45 -16.34 -12.17
C GLN A 31 10.06 -17.73 -12.13
N GLN A 32 10.10 -18.29 -10.92
CA GLN A 32 10.63 -19.61 -10.65
C GLN A 32 9.56 -20.70 -10.87
N PRO A 33 9.95 -21.95 -11.18
CA PRO A 33 9.01 -23.06 -11.35
C PRO A 33 8.18 -23.40 -10.11
N ASP A 34 8.60 -22.98 -8.92
CA ASP A 34 7.87 -23.17 -7.67
C ASP A 34 6.79 -22.09 -7.43
N GLY A 35 6.66 -21.11 -8.34
CA GLY A 35 5.69 -20.02 -8.26
C GLY A 35 6.22 -18.77 -7.56
N SER A 36 7.41 -18.81 -6.95
CA SER A 36 8.10 -17.62 -6.46
C SER A 36 8.47 -16.71 -7.63
N TYR A 37 8.50 -15.40 -7.41
CA TYR A 37 8.82 -14.43 -8.45
C TYR A 37 9.45 -13.17 -7.89
N VAL A 38 10.14 -12.43 -8.75
CA VAL A 38 10.63 -11.07 -8.50
C VAL A 38 10.17 -10.19 -9.64
N TYR A 39 9.68 -9.01 -9.31
CA TYR A 39 9.23 -8.00 -10.27
C TYR A 39 9.78 -6.64 -9.86
N SER A 40 10.22 -5.84 -10.83
CA SER A 40 10.52 -4.43 -10.60
C SER A 40 10.34 -3.58 -11.86
N TYR A 41 10.00 -2.31 -11.69
CA TYR A 41 10.02 -1.34 -12.79
C TYR A 41 10.31 0.08 -12.31
N GLU A 42 10.84 0.90 -13.22
CA GLU A 42 11.13 2.31 -13.03
C GLU A 42 10.70 3.10 -14.27
N THR A 43 9.96 4.20 -14.08
CA THR A 43 9.48 5.07 -15.15
C THR A 43 10.25 6.39 -15.21
N GLU A 44 10.18 7.09 -16.35
CA GLU A 44 10.84 8.39 -16.56
C GLU A 44 10.40 9.46 -15.55
N ASN A 45 9.14 9.42 -15.11
CA ASN A 45 8.60 10.36 -14.13
C ASN A 45 8.86 9.94 -12.66
N GLY A 46 9.76 8.99 -12.42
CA GLY A 46 10.21 8.62 -11.08
C GLY A 46 9.28 7.67 -10.33
N ILE A 47 8.32 7.03 -11.00
CA ILE A 47 7.55 5.94 -10.41
C ILE A 47 8.44 4.70 -10.36
N LYS A 48 8.50 4.08 -9.20
CA LYS A 48 9.23 2.83 -8.98
C LYS A 48 8.30 1.85 -8.29
N ALA A 49 8.33 0.59 -8.69
CA ALA A 49 7.78 -0.47 -7.85
C ALA A 49 8.65 -1.71 -7.92
N GLU A 50 8.65 -2.45 -6.84
CA GLU A 50 9.33 -3.73 -6.69
C GLU A 50 8.50 -4.66 -5.82
N GLU A 51 8.49 -5.94 -6.18
CA GLU A 51 7.78 -6.98 -5.45
C GLU A 51 8.55 -8.29 -5.52
N THR A 52 8.56 -9.03 -4.43
CA THR A 52 9.08 -10.40 -4.36
C THR A 52 7.99 -11.28 -3.76
N GLY A 53 7.56 -12.27 -4.54
CA GLY A 53 6.68 -13.35 -4.10
C GLY A 53 7.50 -14.58 -3.73
N THR A 54 7.27 -15.14 -2.55
CA THR A 54 7.91 -16.38 -2.09
C THR A 54 6.88 -17.44 -1.74
N LEU A 55 7.18 -18.70 -2.05
CA LEU A 55 6.33 -19.83 -1.70
C LEU A 55 6.40 -20.14 -0.20
N LYS A 56 5.31 -19.90 0.52
CA LYS A 56 5.07 -20.40 1.88
C LYS A 56 4.36 -21.75 1.76
N LYS A 57 5.06 -22.81 2.14
CA LYS A 57 4.51 -24.17 2.13
C LYS A 57 3.50 -24.38 3.25
N ALA A 58 2.50 -25.20 2.99
CA ALA A 58 1.53 -25.67 3.96
C ALA A 58 2.22 -26.25 5.21
N THR A 59 1.75 -25.84 6.40
CA THR A 59 2.25 -26.31 7.69
C THR A 59 1.38 -27.40 8.31
N GLY A 60 0.18 -27.64 7.75
CA GLY A 60 -0.76 -28.66 8.21
C GLY A 60 -1.74 -29.14 7.13
N PRO A 61 -2.54 -30.18 7.43
CA PRO A 61 -3.46 -30.80 6.48
C PRO A 61 -4.59 -29.88 6.00
N ASP A 62 -4.89 -28.83 6.76
CA ASP A 62 -5.94 -27.84 6.44
C ASP A 62 -5.37 -26.57 5.76
N THR A 63 -4.06 -26.52 5.51
CA THR A 63 -3.38 -25.37 4.87
C THR A 63 -2.94 -25.74 3.47
N SER A 64 -2.96 -24.78 2.56
CA SER A 64 -2.44 -24.93 1.20
C SER A 64 -1.15 -24.15 1.03
N ASP A 65 -0.36 -24.54 0.04
CA ASP A 65 0.78 -23.74 -0.39
C ASP A 65 0.28 -22.39 -0.92
N VAL A 66 0.88 -21.29 -0.43
CA VAL A 66 0.48 -19.92 -0.76
C VAL A 66 1.71 -19.10 -1.12
N ILE A 67 1.55 -18.14 -2.01
CA ILE A 67 2.59 -17.14 -2.28
C ILE A 67 2.37 -15.98 -1.31
N ILE A 68 3.37 -15.70 -0.48
CA ILE A 68 3.44 -14.46 0.29
C ILE A 68 4.22 -13.43 -0.53
N ALA A 69 3.74 -12.20 -0.57
CA ALA A 69 4.37 -11.13 -1.32
C ALA A 69 4.86 -10.04 -0.37
N GLN A 70 6.03 -9.49 -0.67
CA GLN A 70 6.52 -8.27 -0.04
C GLN A 70 7.05 -7.35 -1.11
N GLY A 71 6.82 -6.06 -0.97
CA GLY A 71 7.19 -5.12 -1.99
C GLY A 71 7.07 -3.68 -1.53
N GLY A 72 7.24 -2.80 -2.50
CA GLY A 72 7.04 -1.39 -2.31
C GLY A 72 6.87 -0.65 -3.62
N PHE A 73 6.33 0.55 -3.51
CA PHE A 73 6.31 1.49 -4.60
C PHE A 73 6.63 2.89 -4.11
N SER A 74 7.16 3.70 -5.00
CA SER A 74 7.43 5.11 -4.78
C SER A 74 6.99 5.94 -5.97
N TYR A 75 6.39 7.09 -5.71
CA TYR A 75 6.02 8.06 -6.74
C TYR A 75 6.09 9.48 -6.19
N THR A 76 6.24 10.46 -7.07
CA THR A 76 6.14 11.87 -6.70
C THR A 76 4.70 12.34 -6.83
N ALA A 77 4.12 12.81 -5.73
CA ALA A 77 2.79 13.39 -5.70
C ALA A 77 2.76 14.78 -6.39
N PRO A 78 1.59 15.30 -6.79
CA PRO A 78 1.49 16.57 -7.51
C PRO A 78 2.05 17.80 -6.76
N ASP A 79 2.19 17.71 -5.44
CA ASP A 79 2.79 18.73 -4.57
C ASP A 79 4.33 18.65 -4.50
N GLY A 80 4.94 17.68 -5.18
CA GLY A 80 6.38 17.41 -5.15
C GLY A 80 6.82 16.48 -4.03
N THR A 81 5.91 16.03 -3.15
CA THR A 81 6.22 15.10 -2.08
C THR A 81 6.52 13.73 -2.65
N VAL A 82 7.63 13.12 -2.27
CA VAL A 82 7.92 11.72 -2.61
C VAL A 82 7.13 10.83 -1.66
N ILE A 83 6.23 10.04 -2.22
CA ILE A 83 5.44 9.06 -1.49
C ILE A 83 6.15 7.71 -1.60
N ASN A 84 6.30 7.05 -0.46
CA ASN A 84 6.81 5.70 -0.36
C ASN A 84 5.76 4.84 0.32
N LEU A 85 5.53 3.65 -0.23
CA LEU A 85 4.75 2.60 0.40
C LEU A 85 5.56 1.32 0.38
N ASN A 86 5.65 0.66 1.52
CA ASN A 86 6.12 -0.71 1.65
C ASN A 86 4.95 -1.57 2.11
N TYR A 87 4.94 -2.85 1.73
CA TYR A 87 3.90 -3.75 2.17
C TYR A 87 4.39 -5.19 2.32
N ILE A 88 3.67 -5.92 3.15
CA ILE A 88 3.73 -7.37 3.26
C ILE A 88 2.30 -7.88 3.06
N ALA A 89 2.14 -8.92 2.24
CA ALA A 89 0.89 -9.61 1.98
C ALA A 89 1.09 -11.09 2.29
N ASP A 90 0.44 -11.55 3.35
CA ASP A 90 0.44 -12.95 3.76
C ASP A 90 -0.98 -13.52 3.80
N ASP A 91 -1.07 -14.82 4.04
CA ASP A 91 -2.34 -15.57 4.18
C ASP A 91 -3.03 -15.35 5.55
N GLU A 92 -2.28 -14.97 6.58
CA GLU A 92 -2.77 -14.88 7.96
C GLU A 92 -3.25 -13.47 8.34
N ASN A 93 -2.48 -12.44 7.98
CA ASN A 93 -2.69 -11.04 8.34
C ASN A 93 -3.13 -10.18 7.13
N GLY A 94 -3.10 -10.74 5.92
CA GLY A 94 -3.50 -10.10 4.68
C GLY A 94 -2.51 -9.01 4.25
N PHE A 95 -3.01 -8.01 3.52
CA PHE A 95 -2.20 -6.88 3.08
C PHE A 95 -1.94 -5.88 4.21
N LYS A 96 -0.67 -5.63 4.51
CA LYS A 96 -0.20 -4.68 5.54
C LYS A 96 0.65 -3.59 4.91
N PRO A 97 0.04 -2.46 4.52
CA PRO A 97 0.76 -1.31 3.99
C PRO A 97 1.42 -0.50 5.10
N GLN A 98 2.60 0.04 4.81
CA GLN A 98 3.36 0.96 5.66
C GLN A 98 3.81 2.14 4.80
N GLY A 99 3.51 3.35 5.26
CA GLY A 99 3.91 4.59 4.61
C GLY A 99 3.42 5.80 5.39
N ASP A 100 4.20 6.87 5.39
CA ASP A 100 3.92 8.07 6.20
C ASP A 100 2.62 8.79 5.82
N HIS A 101 2.14 8.56 4.60
CA HIS A 101 0.90 9.12 4.08
C HIS A 101 -0.35 8.34 4.48
N LEU A 102 -0.20 7.19 5.14
CA LEU A 102 -1.33 6.37 5.57
C LEU A 102 -1.99 6.96 6.83
N PRO A 103 -3.31 6.80 6.99
CA PRO A 103 -3.98 7.18 8.22
C PRO A 103 -3.41 6.42 9.42
N THR A 104 -2.93 7.14 10.42
CA THR A 104 -2.54 6.55 11.70
C THR A 104 -3.75 6.41 12.62
N PRO A 105 -3.79 5.38 13.50
CA PRO A 105 -4.79 5.32 14.55
C PRO A 105 -4.79 6.60 15.41
N PRO A 106 -5.93 6.97 16.02
CA PRO A 106 -5.97 8.09 16.94
C PRO A 106 -5.01 7.86 18.13
N PRO A 107 -4.46 8.93 18.71
CA PRO A 107 -3.56 8.81 19.86
C PRO A 107 -4.25 8.13 21.04
N ILE A 108 -3.47 7.41 21.84
CA ILE A 108 -3.95 6.72 23.04
C ILE A 108 -4.56 7.76 24.00
N PRO A 109 -5.77 7.54 24.55
CA PRO A 109 -6.37 8.45 25.51
C PRO A 109 -5.48 8.65 26.75
N PRO A 110 -5.35 9.88 27.30
CA PRO A 110 -4.45 10.17 28.43
C PRO A 110 -4.70 9.30 29.68
N ALA A 111 -5.93 8.88 29.92
CA ALA A 111 -6.26 8.01 31.04
C ALA A 111 -5.66 6.60 30.88
N ILE A 112 -5.65 6.06 29.65
CA ILE A 112 -5.05 4.77 29.33
C ILE A 112 -3.53 4.88 29.44
N GLN A 113 -2.93 5.97 28.95
CA GLN A 113 -1.50 6.19 29.11
C GLN A 113 -1.08 6.21 30.58
N LYS A 114 -1.80 6.98 31.43
CA LYS A 114 -1.55 7.00 32.88
C LYS A 114 -1.70 5.63 33.53
N ALA A 115 -2.68 4.84 33.10
CA ALA A 115 -2.86 3.49 33.62
C ALA A 115 -1.69 2.58 33.22
N LEU A 116 -1.23 2.65 31.97
CA LEU A 116 -0.06 1.90 31.49
C LEU A 116 1.22 2.31 32.24
N ASP A 117 1.44 3.60 32.43
CA ASP A 117 2.58 4.13 33.19
C ASP A 117 2.56 3.61 34.63
N TYR A 118 1.38 3.62 35.28
CA TYR A 118 1.22 3.05 36.63
C TYR A 118 1.50 1.55 36.66
N LEU A 119 0.95 0.77 35.71
CA LEU A 119 1.20 -0.67 35.61
C LEU A 119 2.68 -1.00 35.42
N ALA A 120 3.40 -0.18 34.65
CA ALA A 120 4.85 -0.32 34.46
C ALA A 120 5.67 -0.08 35.74
N THR A 121 5.11 0.59 36.75
CA THR A 121 5.76 0.76 38.06
C THR A 121 5.53 -0.41 39.02
N LEU A 122 4.60 -1.32 38.69
CA LEU A 122 4.29 -2.45 39.57
C LEU A 122 5.39 -3.53 39.50
N PRO A 123 5.69 -4.18 40.63
CA PRO A 123 6.60 -5.32 40.63
C PRO A 123 6.02 -6.48 39.80
N PRO A 124 6.87 -7.34 39.20
CA PRO A 124 6.41 -8.49 38.46
C PRO A 124 5.54 -9.40 39.35
N PRO A 125 4.51 -10.05 38.78
CA PRO A 125 3.66 -10.95 39.55
C PRO A 125 4.49 -12.08 40.18
N PRO A 126 4.14 -12.52 41.40
CA PRO A 126 4.84 -13.64 42.03
C PRO A 126 4.75 -14.89 41.13
N PRO A 127 5.79 -15.74 41.13
CA PRO A 127 5.78 -16.95 40.30
C PRO A 127 4.54 -17.79 40.63
N GLY A 128 3.80 -18.16 39.58
CA GLY A 128 2.60 -18.98 39.72
C GLY A 128 2.93 -20.30 40.42
N ARG A 129 2.09 -20.69 41.39
CA ARG A 129 2.18 -22.04 41.97
C ARG A 129 1.79 -23.05 40.91
N ALA A 130 2.74 -23.87 40.49
CA ALA A 130 2.50 -25.11 39.75
C ALA A 130 1.74 -26.12 40.61
#